data_AF-A0A896Z9G8-F1
#
_entry.id   AF-A0A896Z9G8-F1
#
_cell.length_a   1.000
_cell.length_b   1.000
_cell.length_c   1.000
_cell.angle_alpha   90.00
_cell.angle_beta   90.00
_cell.angle_gamma   90.00
#
_symmetry.space_group_name_H-M   'P 1'
#
loop_
_entity.id
_entity.type
_entity.pdbx_description
1 polymer ?
#
loop_
_entity_poly.entity_id
_entity_poly.type
_entity_poly.pdbx_seq_one_letter_code
_entity_poly.pdbx_strand_id
1 'polypeptide(L)'
;MKNTTSVELNLEKGLLENSNSVLAKVSKNNQQEFIDKTIAEHKKLEAERGIVRDISNPTYLGFLGGFFEGEGHCSITITIGNAFKYGVNLQPNLGVHQHISGILILNSYLELFKCGSLLLKTGSNDVYGYHIKGYKQIIPNVLPFLQQYVFPYACKTEQFHLFESVLLKLANGEHKNQENLIEMIKLCYLVSGKGMGRKRPLDEILAIVKDKKGYFDNANNSKLLLTSDSELNETI
;
A
#
# COMPACT_ATOMS: atom_id res chain seq x y z
N MET A 1 -46.04 -19.54 -0.37
CA MET A 1 -45.43 -18.75 -1.46
C MET A 1 -44.59 -17.66 -0.81
N LYS A 2 -43.27 -17.55 -0.92
CA LYS A 2 -42.23 -18.25 -1.67
C LYS A 2 -40.98 -18.26 -0.77
N ASN A 3 -40.44 -19.46 -0.52
CA ASN A 3 -39.27 -19.73 0.31
C ASN A 3 -37.95 -19.52 -0.49
N THR A 4 -37.92 -18.47 -1.32
CA THR A 4 -36.96 -18.36 -2.44
C THR A 4 -35.68 -17.57 -2.07
N THR A 5 -35.69 -16.79 -0.99
CA THR A 5 -34.62 -15.82 -0.71
C THR A 5 -33.32 -16.45 -0.18
N SER A 6 -33.40 -17.51 0.62
CA SER A 6 -32.22 -18.10 1.26
C SER A 6 -31.44 -19.05 0.33
N VAL A 7 -32.13 -19.66 -0.63
CA VAL A 7 -31.54 -20.60 -1.58
C VAL A 7 -30.82 -19.84 -2.69
N GLU A 8 -31.39 -18.75 -3.21
CA GLU A 8 -30.74 -17.87 -4.19
C GLU A 8 -29.50 -17.17 -3.61
N LEU A 9 -29.55 -16.68 -2.37
CA LEU A 9 -28.38 -16.10 -1.68
C LEU A 9 -27.23 -17.11 -1.46
N ASN A 10 -27.56 -18.38 -1.22
CA ASN A 10 -26.57 -19.44 -1.05
C ASN A 10 -26.02 -19.94 -2.39
N LEU A 11 -26.82 -19.90 -3.47
CA LEU A 11 -26.37 -20.16 -4.84
C LEU A 11 -25.45 -19.04 -5.34
N GLU A 12 -25.75 -17.77 -5.07
CA GLU A 12 -24.87 -16.64 -5.39
C GLU A 12 -23.53 -16.74 -4.66
N LYS A 13 -23.54 -17.04 -3.34
CA LYS A 13 -22.31 -17.28 -2.58
C LYS A 13 -21.51 -18.45 -3.13
N GLY A 14 -22.17 -19.57 -3.48
CA GLY A 14 -21.51 -20.75 -4.04
C GLY A 14 -20.95 -20.52 -5.46
N LEU A 15 -21.57 -19.66 -6.27
CA LEU A 15 -21.09 -19.26 -7.59
C LEU A 15 -19.89 -18.30 -7.50
N LEU A 16 -19.89 -17.38 -6.53
CA LEU A 16 -18.75 -16.50 -6.24
C LEU A 16 -17.56 -17.28 -5.65
N GLU A 17 -17.81 -18.21 -4.72
CA GLU A 17 -16.76 -19.03 -4.10
C GLU A 17 -16.08 -19.97 -5.12
N ASN A 18 -16.85 -20.60 -6.02
CA ASN A 18 -16.30 -21.47 -7.06
C ASN A 18 -15.56 -20.73 -8.17
N SER A 19 -15.87 -19.46 -8.42
CA SER A 19 -15.15 -18.62 -9.38
C SER A 19 -13.79 -18.15 -8.83
N ASN A 20 -13.69 -17.97 -7.51
CA ASN A 20 -12.49 -17.44 -6.84
C ASN A 20 -11.37 -18.47 -6.66
N SER A 21 -11.67 -19.77 -6.61
CA SER A 21 -10.64 -20.83 -6.51
C SER A 21 -9.84 -21.05 -7.82
N VAL A 22 -10.28 -20.46 -8.94
CA VAL A 22 -9.64 -20.63 -10.27
C VAL A 22 -8.58 -19.53 -10.56
N LEU A 23 -8.49 -18.48 -9.74
CA LEU A 23 -7.72 -17.27 -10.06
C LEU A 23 -6.21 -17.32 -9.74
N ALA A 24 -5.64 -18.48 -9.39
CA ALA A 24 -4.28 -18.58 -8.86
C ALA A 24 -3.12 -18.31 -9.84
N LYS A 25 -3.37 -18.06 -11.15
CA LYS A 25 -2.34 -17.61 -12.11
C LYS A 25 -2.94 -16.73 -13.21
N VAL A 26 -3.56 -15.64 -12.81
CA VAL A 26 -4.22 -14.71 -13.75
C VAL A 26 -3.24 -13.60 -14.15
N SER A 27 -3.10 -13.36 -15.45
CA SER A 27 -2.25 -12.27 -15.97
C SER A 27 -2.72 -10.92 -15.43
N LYS A 28 -1.83 -9.92 -15.33
CA LYS A 28 -2.21 -8.56 -14.86
C LYS A 28 -3.39 -7.97 -15.63
N ASN A 29 -3.50 -8.24 -16.93
CA ASN A 29 -4.59 -7.72 -17.76
C ASN A 29 -5.93 -8.33 -17.36
N ASN A 30 -5.96 -9.64 -17.12
CA ASN A 30 -7.15 -10.35 -16.69
C ASN A 30 -7.60 -9.93 -15.27
N GLN A 31 -6.66 -9.48 -14.42
CA GLN A 31 -6.97 -8.97 -13.09
C GLN A 31 -7.69 -7.61 -13.15
N GLN A 32 -7.22 -6.69 -14.00
CA GLN A 32 -7.87 -5.39 -14.16
C GLN A 32 -9.28 -5.55 -14.75
N GLU A 33 -9.43 -6.40 -15.75
CA GLU A 33 -10.73 -6.72 -16.35
C GLU A 33 -11.73 -7.27 -15.31
N PHE A 34 -11.27 -8.17 -14.44
CA PHE A 34 -12.08 -8.67 -13.32
C PHE A 34 -12.53 -7.52 -12.39
N ILE A 35 -11.60 -6.65 -11.97
CA ILE A 35 -11.90 -5.53 -11.08
C ILE A 35 -12.93 -4.59 -11.72
N ASP A 36 -12.73 -4.23 -12.99
CA ASP A 36 -13.63 -3.32 -13.71
C ASP A 36 -15.03 -3.91 -13.84
N LYS A 37 -15.13 -5.21 -14.15
CA LYS A 37 -16.39 -5.94 -14.20
C LYS A 37 -17.09 -5.96 -12.83
N THR A 38 -16.38 -6.30 -11.76
CA THR A 38 -16.95 -6.32 -10.40
C THR A 38 -17.42 -4.94 -9.97
N ILE A 39 -16.66 -3.87 -10.26
CA ILE A 39 -17.09 -2.49 -10.00
C ILE A 39 -18.37 -2.16 -10.75
N ALA A 40 -18.48 -2.51 -12.04
CA ALA A 40 -19.67 -2.26 -12.83
C ALA A 40 -20.90 -3.00 -12.28
N GLU A 41 -20.75 -4.27 -11.91
CA GLU A 41 -21.80 -5.09 -11.31
C GLU A 41 -22.27 -4.50 -9.97
N HIS A 42 -21.34 -4.17 -9.08
CA HIS A 42 -21.68 -3.58 -7.78
C HIS A 42 -22.32 -2.20 -7.92
N LYS A 43 -21.84 -1.36 -8.87
CA LYS A 43 -22.45 -0.04 -9.15
C LYS A 43 -23.90 -0.20 -9.60
N LYS A 44 -24.19 -1.19 -10.45
CA LYS A 44 -25.56 -1.50 -10.88
C LYS A 44 -26.44 -1.89 -9.69
N LEU A 45 -25.97 -2.78 -8.83
CA LEU A 45 -26.70 -3.22 -7.63
C LEU A 45 -26.96 -2.08 -6.63
N GLU A 46 -25.99 -1.18 -6.44
CA GLU A 46 -26.18 0.01 -5.59
C GLU A 46 -27.19 0.99 -6.21
N ALA A 47 -27.15 1.20 -7.54
CA ALA A 47 -28.10 2.06 -8.23
C ALA A 47 -29.54 1.55 -8.11
N GLU A 48 -29.76 0.24 -8.23
CA GLU A 48 -31.07 -0.40 -8.03
C GLU A 48 -31.60 -0.21 -6.59
N ARG A 49 -30.70 -0.03 -5.61
CA ARG A 49 -31.03 0.26 -4.20
C ARG A 49 -31.11 1.76 -3.89
N GLY A 50 -30.89 2.63 -4.87
CA GLY A 50 -30.83 4.09 -4.66
C GLY A 50 -29.62 4.56 -3.86
N ILE A 51 -28.55 3.76 -3.79
CA ILE A 51 -27.30 4.11 -3.11
C ILE A 51 -26.40 4.87 -4.08
N VAL A 52 -25.90 6.03 -3.65
CA VAL A 52 -24.99 6.88 -4.44
C VAL A 52 -23.73 7.17 -3.64
N ARG A 53 -22.57 6.89 -4.25
CA ARG A 53 -21.24 7.21 -3.73
C ARG A 53 -20.70 8.47 -4.40
N ASP A 54 -21.17 9.62 -3.95
CA ASP A 54 -20.78 10.91 -4.51
C ASP A 54 -19.49 11.43 -3.86
N ILE A 55 -18.37 11.33 -4.58
CA ILE A 55 -17.06 11.83 -4.14
C ILE A 55 -16.95 13.36 -4.07
N SER A 56 -18.01 14.10 -4.45
CA SER A 56 -18.11 15.55 -4.23
C SER A 56 -18.90 15.92 -2.97
N ASN A 57 -19.64 14.96 -2.39
CA ASN A 57 -20.44 15.19 -1.20
C ASN A 57 -19.57 15.22 0.07
N PRO A 58 -19.57 16.31 0.86
CA PRO A 58 -18.74 16.42 2.07
C PRO A 58 -19.01 15.34 3.13
N THR A 59 -20.25 14.85 3.22
CA THR A 59 -20.61 13.75 4.15
C THR A 59 -19.94 12.45 3.72
N TYR A 60 -19.94 12.16 2.42
CA TYR A 60 -19.27 10.97 1.90
C TYR A 60 -17.75 11.09 1.99
N LEU A 61 -17.18 12.28 1.76
CA LEU A 61 -15.76 12.55 1.99
C LEU A 61 -15.38 12.37 3.46
N GLY A 62 -16.22 12.81 4.40
CA GLY A 62 -16.05 12.54 5.83
C GLY A 62 -16.08 11.05 6.16
N PHE A 63 -17.01 10.29 5.55
CA PHE A 63 -17.04 8.83 5.66
C PHE A 63 -15.74 8.20 5.14
N LEU A 64 -15.25 8.60 3.95
CA LEU A 64 -13.97 8.12 3.43
C LEU A 64 -12.81 8.50 4.36
N GLY A 65 -12.84 9.68 4.96
CA GLY A 65 -11.83 10.10 5.94
C GLY A 65 -11.79 9.18 7.16
N GLY A 66 -12.96 8.92 7.76
CA GLY A 66 -13.08 7.98 8.88
C GLY A 66 -12.73 6.54 8.50
N PHE A 67 -13.11 6.10 7.30
CA PHE A 67 -12.74 4.79 6.78
C PHE A 67 -11.23 4.66 6.58
N PHE A 68 -10.56 5.71 6.09
CA PHE A 68 -9.11 5.75 5.97
C PHE A 68 -8.41 5.76 7.34
N GLU A 69 -8.99 6.41 8.35
CA GLU A 69 -8.45 6.34 9.71
C GLU A 69 -8.47 4.89 10.25
N GLY A 70 -9.58 4.18 10.02
CA GLY A 70 -9.77 2.80 10.48
C GLY A 70 -8.99 1.74 9.69
N GLU A 71 -9.13 1.73 8.36
CA GLU A 71 -8.61 0.68 7.46
C GLU A 71 -7.38 1.12 6.65
N GLY A 72 -7.12 2.42 6.61
CA GLY A 72 -6.04 3.01 5.84
C GLY A 72 -4.68 2.97 6.55
N HIS A 73 -3.63 2.97 5.74
CA HIS A 73 -2.25 3.06 6.20
C HIS A 73 -1.51 4.19 5.50
N CYS A 74 -0.60 4.84 6.25
CA CYS A 74 0.45 5.70 5.73
C CYS A 74 1.79 5.17 6.25
N SER A 75 2.75 4.93 5.37
CA SER A 75 4.06 4.42 5.78
C SER A 75 5.18 4.92 4.88
N ILE A 76 6.39 4.98 5.43
CA ILE A 76 7.61 5.23 4.66
C ILE A 76 8.36 3.91 4.56
N THR A 77 8.44 3.34 3.36
CA THR A 77 9.25 2.14 3.10
C THR A 77 10.70 2.55 2.88
N ILE A 78 11.62 1.83 3.52
CA ILE A 78 13.06 2.03 3.36
C ILE A 78 13.58 0.92 2.44
N THR A 79 13.99 1.29 1.24
CA THR A 79 14.49 0.35 0.22
C THR A 79 16.00 0.50 0.11
N ILE A 80 16.71 -0.64 0.07
CA ILE A 80 18.16 -0.69 -0.11
C ILE A 80 18.46 -1.04 -1.56
N GLY A 81 19.46 -0.38 -2.16
CA GLY A 81 19.90 -0.66 -3.51
C GLY A 81 21.14 0.14 -3.90
N ASN A 82 22.09 -0.51 -4.57
CA ASN A 82 23.37 0.10 -4.94
C ASN A 82 23.19 1.29 -5.91
N ALA A 83 22.10 1.28 -6.69
CA ALA A 83 21.72 2.37 -7.59
C ALA A 83 21.36 3.68 -6.86
N PHE A 84 21.00 3.62 -5.57
CA PHE A 84 20.70 4.83 -4.80
C PHE A 84 21.98 5.54 -4.37
N LYS A 85 21.94 6.88 -4.32
CA LYS A 85 23.10 7.72 -4.02
C LYS A 85 23.86 7.24 -2.76
N TYR A 86 23.11 6.99 -1.69
CA TYR A 86 23.63 6.50 -0.41
C TYR A 86 23.18 5.07 -0.08
N GLY A 87 22.85 4.26 -1.10
CA GLY A 87 22.44 2.86 -0.91
C GLY A 87 21.03 2.67 -0.36
N VAL A 88 20.35 3.77 0.02
CA VAL A 88 19.01 3.77 0.63
C VAL A 88 18.09 4.77 -0.07
N ASN A 89 16.81 4.42 -0.18
CA ASN A 89 15.75 5.28 -0.68
C ASN A 89 14.51 5.21 0.21
N LEU A 90 13.91 6.36 0.50
CA LEU A 90 12.66 6.48 1.25
C LEU A 90 11.48 6.54 0.27
N GLN A 91 10.56 5.60 0.38
CA GLN A 91 9.35 5.51 -0.45
C GLN A 91 8.10 5.67 0.40
N PRO A 92 7.53 6.88 0.44
CA PRO A 92 6.20 7.10 0.99
C PRO A 92 5.19 6.25 0.23
N ASN A 93 4.32 5.59 0.97
CA ASN A 93 3.21 4.83 0.44
C ASN A 93 2.01 4.95 1.37
N LEU A 94 0.83 4.95 0.78
CA LEU A 94 -0.42 4.91 1.49
C LEU A 94 -1.39 4.00 0.75
N GLY A 95 -2.39 3.52 1.46
CA GLY A 95 -3.40 2.68 0.87
C GLY A 95 -4.48 2.26 1.85
N VAL A 96 -5.49 1.60 1.31
CA VAL A 96 -6.63 1.07 2.04
C VAL A 96 -6.88 -0.33 1.52
N HIS A 97 -7.05 -1.30 2.42
CA HIS A 97 -7.40 -2.66 2.05
C HIS A 97 -8.86 -2.94 2.39
N GLN A 98 -9.51 -3.77 1.59
CA GLN A 98 -10.86 -4.24 1.90
C GLN A 98 -11.15 -5.54 1.18
N HIS A 99 -12.05 -6.36 1.74
CA HIS A 99 -12.63 -7.49 1.03
C HIS A 99 -13.34 -7.02 -0.25
N ILE A 100 -13.45 -7.89 -1.27
CA ILE A 100 -14.05 -7.61 -2.58
C ILE A 100 -15.49 -7.09 -2.48
N SER A 101 -16.22 -7.45 -1.42
CA SER A 101 -17.55 -6.90 -1.14
C SER A 101 -17.54 -5.38 -0.94
N GLY A 102 -16.42 -4.79 -0.51
CA GLY A 102 -16.21 -3.36 -0.33
C GLY A 102 -15.46 -2.67 -1.46
N ILE A 103 -15.35 -3.29 -2.65
CA ILE A 103 -14.56 -2.77 -3.77
C ILE A 103 -14.98 -1.35 -4.21
N LEU A 104 -16.25 -0.99 -4.06
CA LEU A 104 -16.73 0.35 -4.41
C LEU A 104 -16.19 1.45 -3.50
N ILE A 105 -15.87 1.13 -2.23
CA ILE A 105 -15.19 2.06 -1.32
C ILE A 105 -13.75 2.28 -1.80
N LEU A 106 -13.06 1.21 -2.20
CA LEU A 106 -11.72 1.30 -2.77
C LEU A 106 -11.72 2.11 -4.09
N ASN A 107 -12.73 1.88 -4.93
CA ASN A 107 -12.92 2.62 -6.17
C ASN A 107 -13.19 4.12 -5.92
N SER A 108 -13.91 4.49 -4.85
CA SER A 108 -14.10 5.91 -4.51
C SER A 108 -12.78 6.63 -4.26
N TYR A 109 -11.77 6.00 -3.66
CA TYR A 109 -10.44 6.62 -3.52
C TYR A 109 -9.72 6.78 -4.87
N LEU A 110 -9.85 5.80 -5.76
CA LEU A 110 -9.28 5.88 -7.12
C LEU A 110 -9.91 7.02 -7.93
N GLU A 111 -11.25 7.16 -7.87
CA GLU A 111 -11.99 8.25 -8.52
C GLU A 111 -11.64 9.61 -7.91
N LEU A 112 -11.55 9.68 -6.57
CA LEU A 112 -11.25 10.90 -5.84
C LEU A 112 -9.85 11.43 -6.15
N PHE A 113 -8.83 10.58 -6.08
CA PHE A 113 -7.44 11.00 -6.21
C PHE A 113 -6.91 10.92 -7.65
N LYS A 114 -7.65 10.27 -8.57
CA LYS A 114 -7.29 10.12 -9.99
C LYS A 114 -5.88 9.57 -10.23
N CYS A 115 -5.34 8.86 -9.25
CA CYS A 115 -4.01 8.25 -9.27
C CYS A 115 -3.99 7.02 -8.36
N GLY A 116 -2.88 6.28 -8.38
CA GLY A 116 -2.74 5.04 -7.63
C GLY A 116 -3.17 3.81 -8.41
N SER A 117 -3.36 2.70 -7.70
CA SER A 117 -3.71 1.41 -8.31
C SER A 117 -4.59 0.62 -7.35
N LEU A 118 -5.59 -0.06 -7.91
CA LEU A 118 -6.45 -1.00 -7.21
C LEU A 118 -6.05 -2.42 -7.62
N LEU A 119 -5.56 -3.22 -6.67
CA LEU A 119 -4.95 -4.53 -6.95
C LEU A 119 -5.37 -5.55 -5.89
N LEU A 120 -5.40 -6.83 -6.25
CA LEU A 120 -5.53 -7.94 -5.30
C LEU A 120 -4.31 -7.98 -4.39
N LYS A 121 -4.53 -8.10 -3.09
CA LYS A 121 -3.49 -8.22 -2.09
C LYS A 121 -2.74 -9.54 -2.28
N THR A 122 -1.42 -9.47 -2.34
CA THR A 122 -0.58 -10.67 -2.44
C THR A 122 -0.89 -11.66 -1.31
N GLY A 123 -1.14 -12.92 -1.67
CA GLY A 123 -1.44 -13.99 -0.72
C GLY A 123 -2.90 -14.02 -0.22
N SER A 124 -3.80 -13.26 -0.84
CA SER A 124 -5.25 -13.31 -0.59
C SER A 124 -6.00 -13.58 -1.90
N ASN A 125 -7.19 -14.16 -1.79
CA ASN A 125 -8.07 -14.45 -2.93
C ASN A 125 -9.17 -13.40 -3.11
N ASP A 126 -9.40 -12.57 -2.09
CA ASP A 126 -10.62 -11.78 -1.92
C ASP A 126 -10.39 -10.39 -1.31
N VAL A 127 -9.17 -10.10 -0.82
CA VAL A 127 -8.80 -8.78 -0.29
C VAL A 127 -8.10 -7.98 -1.37
N TYR A 128 -8.63 -6.81 -1.67
CA TYR A 128 -8.09 -5.84 -2.60
C TYR A 128 -7.53 -4.64 -1.84
N GLY A 129 -6.60 -3.94 -2.48
CA GLY A 129 -5.96 -2.75 -1.94
C GLY A 129 -5.92 -1.64 -2.95
N TYR A 130 -6.37 -0.46 -2.55
CA TYR A 130 -6.05 0.78 -3.21
C TYR A 130 -4.71 1.31 -2.69
N HIS A 131 -3.78 1.65 -3.58
CA HIS A 131 -2.43 2.06 -3.21
C HIS A 131 -1.93 3.26 -4.02
N ILE A 132 -1.26 4.20 -3.34
CA ILE A 132 -0.43 5.24 -3.97
C ILE A 132 0.99 5.16 -3.41
N LYS A 133 1.97 5.36 -4.28
CA LYS A 133 3.39 5.42 -3.93
C LYS A 133 4.03 6.72 -4.43
N GLY A 134 4.95 7.24 -3.63
CA GLY A 134 5.80 8.37 -3.97
C GLY A 134 5.17 9.73 -3.65
N TYR A 135 6.01 10.62 -3.09
CA TYR A 135 5.57 11.95 -2.65
C TYR A 135 5.00 12.81 -3.79
N LYS A 136 5.48 12.64 -5.02
CA LYS A 136 5.02 13.41 -6.19
C LYS A 136 3.55 13.20 -6.52
N GLN A 137 2.99 12.03 -6.23
CA GLN A 137 1.57 11.75 -6.41
C GLN A 137 0.77 12.06 -5.14
N ILE A 138 1.34 11.74 -3.98
CA ILE A 138 0.65 11.87 -2.69
C ILE A 138 0.40 13.33 -2.32
N ILE A 139 1.41 14.21 -2.48
CA ILE A 139 1.30 15.61 -2.07
C ILE A 139 0.17 16.35 -2.81
N PRO A 140 0.10 16.38 -4.15
CA PRO A 140 -0.93 17.16 -4.83
C PRO A 140 -2.33 16.52 -4.75
N ASN A 141 -2.43 15.19 -4.68
CA ASN A 141 -3.71 14.50 -4.83
C ASN A 141 -4.34 14.04 -3.50
N VAL A 142 -3.53 13.67 -2.49
CA VAL A 142 -4.01 12.99 -1.28
C VAL A 142 -3.81 13.81 -0.02
N LEU A 143 -2.69 14.50 0.10
CA LEU A 143 -2.37 15.26 1.31
C LEU A 143 -3.47 16.30 1.67
N PRO A 144 -4.08 17.04 0.73
CA PRO A 144 -5.20 17.94 1.05
C PRO A 144 -6.39 17.21 1.67
N PHE A 145 -6.73 16.03 1.14
CA PHE A 145 -7.80 15.19 1.69
C PHE A 145 -7.46 14.71 3.10
N LEU A 146 -6.22 14.26 3.33
CA LEU A 146 -5.80 13.81 4.66
C LEU A 146 -5.87 14.96 5.68
N GLN A 147 -5.36 16.15 5.33
CA GLN A 147 -5.39 17.32 6.19
C GLN A 147 -6.81 17.77 6.53
N GLN A 148 -7.75 17.65 5.59
CA GLN A 148 -9.12 18.10 5.77
C GLN A 148 -10.02 17.07 6.46
N TYR A 149 -9.92 15.79 6.08
CA TYR A 149 -10.90 14.76 6.45
C TYR A 149 -10.34 13.68 7.39
N VAL A 150 -9.02 13.61 7.60
CA VAL A 150 -8.40 12.55 8.42
C VAL A 150 -7.69 13.14 9.64
N PHE A 151 -6.72 14.03 9.43
CA PHE A 151 -5.84 14.56 10.50
C PHE A 151 -6.60 15.17 11.68
N PRO A 152 -7.69 15.95 11.49
CA PRO A 152 -8.43 16.54 12.61
C PRO A 152 -9.07 15.51 13.55
N TYR A 153 -9.26 14.27 13.08
CA TYR A 153 -9.95 13.19 13.79
C TYR A 153 -9.05 11.98 14.04
N ALA A 154 -7.77 12.08 13.70
CA ALA A 154 -6.84 10.97 13.75
C ALA A 154 -6.50 10.57 15.19
N CYS A 155 -6.65 9.28 15.50
CA CYS A 155 -6.10 8.66 16.70
C CYS A 155 -4.59 8.38 16.54
N LYS A 156 -4.09 8.34 15.30
CA LYS A 156 -2.67 8.11 14.96
C LYS A 156 -1.92 9.38 14.54
N THR A 157 -2.13 10.48 15.27
CA THR A 157 -1.61 11.83 14.94
C THR A 157 -0.09 11.85 14.67
N GLU A 158 0.71 11.21 15.52
CA GLU A 158 2.17 11.16 15.36
C GLU A 158 2.59 10.49 14.05
N GLN A 159 1.90 9.42 13.63
CA GLN A 159 2.16 8.71 12.38
C GLN A 159 1.90 9.62 11.18
N PHE A 160 0.83 10.39 11.23
CA PHE A 160 0.46 11.29 10.14
C PHE A 160 1.38 12.50 10.02
N HIS A 161 1.72 13.15 11.14
CA HIS A 161 2.65 14.28 11.11
C HIS A 161 4.05 13.86 10.69
N LEU A 162 4.52 12.68 11.11
CA LEU A 162 5.77 12.13 10.59
C LEU A 162 5.68 11.89 9.09
N PHE A 163 4.60 11.27 8.61
CA PHE A 163 4.41 10.99 7.20
C PHE A 163 4.41 12.27 6.36
N GLU A 164 3.65 13.28 6.78
CA GLU A 164 3.62 14.61 6.15
C GLU A 164 5.00 15.28 6.16
N SER A 165 5.69 15.28 7.31
CA SER A 165 7.04 15.83 7.42
C SER A 165 8.00 15.18 6.43
N VAL A 166 8.01 13.84 6.34
CA VAL A 166 8.86 13.11 5.39
C VAL A 166 8.48 13.42 3.94
N LEU A 167 7.19 13.55 3.61
CA LEU A 167 6.74 13.93 2.26
C LEU A 167 7.32 15.29 1.85
N LEU A 168 7.20 16.29 2.71
CA LEU A 168 7.67 17.66 2.43
C LEU A 168 9.20 17.71 2.32
N LYS A 169 9.92 17.04 3.22
CA LYS A 169 11.39 16.91 3.16
C LYS A 169 11.86 16.24 1.87
N LEU A 170 11.13 15.22 1.41
CA LEU A 170 11.40 14.57 0.12
C LEU A 170 11.17 15.52 -1.06
N ALA A 171 10.08 16.29 -1.05
CA ALA A 171 9.76 17.27 -2.08
C ALA A 171 10.82 18.38 -2.16
N ASN A 172 11.34 18.81 -1.02
CA ASN A 172 12.43 19.79 -0.91
C ASN A 172 13.80 19.23 -1.30
N GLY A 173 13.91 17.93 -1.57
CA GLY A 173 15.16 17.30 -1.97
C GLY A 173 16.15 17.08 -0.82
N GLU A 174 15.73 17.16 0.45
CA GLU A 174 16.61 17.07 1.62
C GLU A 174 17.39 15.75 1.66
N HIS A 175 16.74 14.64 1.26
CA HIS A 175 17.34 13.31 1.12
C HIS A 175 18.56 13.22 0.19
N LYS A 176 18.86 14.27 -0.61
CA LYS A 176 20.05 14.35 -1.45
C LYS A 176 21.31 14.66 -0.64
N ASN A 177 21.17 15.18 0.58
CA ASN A 177 22.26 15.34 1.55
C ASN A 177 22.25 14.13 2.51
N GLN A 178 23.45 13.69 2.91
CA GLN A 178 23.63 12.45 3.67
C GLN A 178 23.12 12.59 5.11
N GLU A 179 23.45 13.71 5.77
CA GLU A 179 23.04 14.02 7.14
C GLU A 179 21.52 14.13 7.24
N ASN A 180 20.91 14.88 6.32
CA ASN A 180 19.45 15.01 6.24
C ASN A 180 18.77 13.66 5.98
N LEU A 181 19.32 12.81 5.09
CA LEU A 181 18.80 11.46 4.88
C LEU A 181 18.87 10.62 6.16
N ILE A 182 19.97 10.71 6.92
CA ILE A 182 20.13 10.03 8.21
C ILE A 182 19.06 10.50 9.20
N GLU A 183 18.80 11.80 9.29
CA GLU A 183 17.75 12.35 10.15
C GLU A 183 16.37 11.85 9.75
N MET A 184 16.05 11.87 8.45
CA MET A 184 14.78 11.35 7.93
C MET A 184 14.62 9.85 8.21
N ILE A 185 15.69 9.06 8.11
CA ILE A 185 15.67 7.64 8.48
C ILE A 185 15.40 7.48 9.98
N LYS A 186 16.09 8.23 10.85
CA LYS A 186 15.85 8.19 12.30
C LYS A 186 14.39 8.52 12.62
N LEU A 187 13.82 9.55 11.99
CA LEU A 187 12.40 9.89 12.12
C LEU A 187 11.53 8.67 11.79
N CYS A 188 11.78 7.99 10.66
CA CYS A 188 11.03 6.79 10.24
C CYS A 188 11.09 5.59 11.20
N TYR A 189 12.01 5.59 12.17
CA TYR A 189 12.14 4.57 13.22
C TYR A 189 11.53 5.01 14.56
N LEU A 190 11.18 6.29 14.75
CA LEU A 190 10.57 6.78 15.99
C LEU A 190 9.16 6.23 16.19
N VAL A 191 8.41 6.08 15.09
CA VAL A 191 7.01 5.68 15.16
C VAL A 191 6.86 4.24 14.65
N SER A 192 6.48 3.36 15.57
CA SER A 192 6.15 1.98 15.27
C SER A 192 4.63 1.85 15.16
N GLY A 193 4.12 1.47 13.98
CA GLY A 193 2.71 1.11 13.82
C GLY A 193 2.39 -0.25 14.45
N LYS A 194 1.10 -0.64 14.51
CA LYS A 194 0.65 -1.96 14.99
C LYS A 194 1.03 -3.13 14.06
N GLY A 195 1.72 -2.86 12.95
CA GLY A 195 2.08 -3.84 11.94
C GLY A 195 3.43 -4.52 12.18
N MET A 196 3.85 -5.34 11.21
CA MET A 196 5.17 -5.97 11.25
C MET A 196 6.26 -4.90 11.30
N GLY A 197 7.13 -5.01 12.30
CA GLY A 197 8.23 -4.06 12.52
C GLY A 197 9.20 -3.99 11.35
N ARG A 198 10.14 -3.04 11.43
CA ARG A 198 11.20 -2.91 10.43
C ARG A 198 12.04 -4.18 10.40
N LYS A 199 12.20 -4.79 9.21
CA LYS A 199 13.01 -6.01 9.02
C LYS A 199 14.47 -5.82 9.46
N ARG A 200 15.01 -4.62 9.27
CA ARG A 200 16.40 -4.29 9.57
C ARG A 200 16.47 -3.30 10.73
N PRO A 201 17.41 -3.47 11.66
CA PRO A 201 17.63 -2.50 12.72
C PRO A 201 18.20 -1.19 12.15
N LEU A 202 18.06 -0.11 12.92
CA LEU A 202 18.42 1.25 12.49
C LEU A 202 19.92 1.37 12.19
N ASP A 203 20.77 0.79 13.04
CA ASP A 203 22.23 0.80 12.91
C ASP A 203 22.71 0.18 11.59
N GLU A 204 22.12 -0.93 11.14
CA GLU A 204 22.40 -1.52 9.83
C GLU A 204 22.11 -0.53 8.70
N ILE A 205 20.93 0.12 8.73
CA ILE A 205 20.56 1.11 7.71
C ILE A 205 21.52 2.31 7.73
N LEU A 206 21.89 2.79 8.90
CA LEU A 206 22.83 3.90 9.03
C LEU A 206 24.24 3.54 8.55
N ALA A 207 24.67 2.30 8.76
CA ALA A 207 25.94 1.80 8.22
C ALA A 207 25.94 1.81 6.68
N ILE A 208 24.84 1.38 6.04
CA ILE A 208 24.69 1.43 4.57
C ILE A 208 24.78 2.87 4.06
N VAL A 209 24.12 3.83 4.72
CA VAL A 209 24.15 5.23 4.30
C VAL A 209 25.56 5.83 4.42
N LYS A 210 26.31 5.44 5.46
CA LYS A 210 27.68 5.93 5.71
C LYS A 210 28.72 5.30 4.79
N ASP A 211 28.61 3.99 4.54
CA ASP A 211 29.53 3.22 3.71
C ASP A 211 28.78 2.32 2.73
N LYS A 212 28.17 2.96 1.71
CA LYS A 212 27.47 2.25 0.64
C LYS A 212 28.38 1.22 -0.04
N LYS A 213 29.60 1.63 -0.38
CA LYS A 213 30.52 0.82 -1.17
C LYS A 213 30.92 -0.43 -0.40
N GLY A 214 31.42 -0.27 0.83
CA GLY A 214 31.83 -1.41 1.66
C GLY A 214 30.68 -2.39 1.92
N TYR A 215 29.45 -1.90 2.13
CA TYR A 215 28.28 -2.77 2.31
C TYR A 215 28.01 -3.65 1.07
N PHE A 216 27.95 -3.07 -0.12
CA PHE A 216 27.63 -3.84 -1.34
C PHE A 216 28.78 -4.71 -1.82
N ASP A 217 30.04 -4.30 -1.63
CA ASP A 217 31.21 -5.11 -1.97
C ASP A 217 31.25 -6.39 -1.09
N ASN A 218 31.02 -6.25 0.22
CA ASN A 218 30.97 -7.38 1.14
C ASN A 218 29.77 -8.31 0.86
N ALA A 219 28.59 -7.75 0.59
CA ALA A 219 27.39 -8.55 0.28
C ALA A 219 27.57 -9.40 -0.99
N ASN A 220 28.26 -8.88 -2.01
CA ASN A 220 28.56 -9.63 -3.22
C ASN A 220 29.56 -10.76 -2.94
N ASN A 221 30.60 -10.50 -2.14
CA ASN A 221 31.58 -11.52 -1.76
C ASN A 221 30.95 -12.66 -0.94
N SER A 222 30.09 -12.33 0.04
CA SER A 222 29.35 -13.35 0.82
C SER A 222 28.43 -14.19 -0.07
N LYS A 223 27.78 -13.57 -1.08
CA LYS A 223 26.93 -14.30 -2.01
C LYS A 223 27.74 -15.21 -2.94
N LEU A 224 28.93 -14.78 -3.36
CA LEU A 224 29.86 -15.58 -4.17
C LEU A 224 30.40 -16.79 -3.40
N LEU A 225 30.74 -16.61 -2.11
CA LEU A 225 31.18 -17.67 -1.21
C LEU A 225 30.09 -18.74 -0.99
N LEU A 226 28.83 -18.32 -0.81
CA LEU A 226 27.70 -19.24 -0.66
C LEU A 226 27.42 -20.05 -1.94
N THR A 227 27.66 -19.48 -3.13
CA THR A 227 27.50 -20.20 -4.40
C THR A 227 28.65 -21.18 -4.67
N SER A 228 29.88 -20.87 -4.25
CA SER A 228 31.01 -21.80 -4.40
C SER A 228 30.91 -23.01 -3.46
N ASP A 229 30.37 -22.83 -2.25
CA ASP A 229 30.18 -23.92 -1.29
C ASP A 229 29.02 -24.86 -1.67
N SER A 230 28.03 -24.39 -2.44
CA SER A 230 26.98 -25.25 -2.99
C SER A 230 27.46 -26.10 -4.17
N GLU A 231 28.33 -25.56 -5.03
CA GLU A 231 28.88 -26.31 -6.18
C GLU A 231 29.86 -27.41 -5.77
N LEU A 232 30.59 -27.22 -4.65
CA LEU A 232 31.49 -28.24 -4.09
C LEU A 232 30.75 -29.41 -3.44
N ASN A 233 29.51 -29.22 -2.98
CA ASN A 233 28.71 -30.26 -2.32
C ASN A 233 27.82 -31.08 -3.27
N GLU A 234 27.71 -30.70 -4.54
CA GLU A 234 27.01 -31.49 -5.58
C GLU A 234 27.97 -32.42 -6.38
N THR A 235 29.27 -32.42 -6.06
CA THR A 235 30.28 -33.23 -6.77
C THR A 235 30.83 -34.40 -5.92
N ILE A 236 30.11 -34.87 -4.90
CA ILE A 236 30.47 -36.05 -4.08
C ILE A 236 29.36 -37.09 -4.13
#